data_AF-A0A935QE15-F1
#
_entry.id   AF-A0A935QE15-F1
#
_cell.length_a   1.000
_cell.length_b   1.000
_cell.length_c   1.000
_cell.angle_alpha   90.00
_cell.angle_beta   90.00
_cell.angle_gamma   90.00
#
_symmetry.space_group_name_H-M   'P 1'
#
loop_
_entity.id
_entity.type
_entity.pdbx_description
1 polymer ?
#
loop_
_entity_poly.entity_id
_entity_poly.type
_entity_poly.pdbx_seq_one_letter_code
_entity_poly.pdbx_strand_id
1 'polypeptide(L)'
;MKKLLALTAIALLAFSVSASAQVDPDPDGMGIYFDMGATQFNVAYTLPFTPLNVYLLITRPSGDSVRAWECTIVEENNFTVPGTWVLNGGLDVDNDPMDFVVGNGAAPHPAAPVIMLASKTMFGMPTSTATFRVKGVAGSVSFPGGQPGYVHTLGFNTPCQVLTGDMNAPQACVNVNCVVVANEDMSWSNVKALY
;
A
#
# COMPACT_ATOMS: atom_id res chain seq x y z
N MET A 1 -40.35 10.32 27.68
CA MET A 1 -38.95 9.91 27.94
C MET A 1 -38.43 8.85 26.97
N LYS A 2 -39.16 7.76 26.66
CA LYS A 2 -38.71 6.72 25.71
C LYS A 2 -38.42 7.21 24.27
N LYS A 3 -39.14 8.23 23.80
CA LYS A 3 -38.96 8.79 22.44
C LYS A 3 -37.70 9.64 22.27
N LEU A 4 -37.16 10.20 23.35
CA LEU A 4 -35.91 10.98 23.28
C LEU A 4 -34.69 10.07 23.18
N LEU A 5 -34.67 8.97 23.96
CA LEU A 5 -33.59 7.96 23.90
C LEU A 5 -33.43 7.33 22.51
N ALA A 6 -34.53 7.11 21.80
CA ALA A 6 -34.50 6.58 20.43
C ALA A 6 -33.88 7.58 19.43
N LEU A 7 -34.17 8.89 19.58
CA LEU A 7 -33.57 9.91 18.72
C LEU A 7 -32.07 10.09 18.97
N THR A 8 -31.63 10.02 20.22
CA THR A 8 -30.20 10.13 20.57
C THR A 8 -29.40 8.94 20.05
N ALA A 9 -29.95 7.72 20.08
CA ALA A 9 -29.30 6.52 19.54
C ALA A 9 -29.14 6.58 18.01
N ILE A 10 -30.14 7.10 17.28
CA ILE A 10 -30.07 7.27 15.82
C ILE A 10 -29.08 8.37 15.43
N ALA A 11 -29.01 9.46 16.21
CA ALA A 11 -28.02 10.51 16.00
C ALA A 11 -26.59 10.01 16.24
N LEU A 12 -26.34 9.17 17.26
CA LEU A 12 -25.01 8.57 17.51
C LEU A 12 -24.57 7.62 16.38
N LEU A 13 -25.49 6.95 15.70
CA LEU A 13 -25.19 6.11 14.53
C LEU A 13 -24.86 6.94 13.28
N ALA A 14 -25.37 8.17 13.17
CA ALA A 14 -25.08 9.05 12.03
C ALA A 14 -23.72 9.78 12.16
N PHE A 15 -23.14 9.79 13.37
CA PHE A 15 -21.78 10.29 13.63
C PHE A 15 -20.74 9.16 13.72
N SER A 16 -21.06 7.94 13.26
CA SER A 16 -20.02 6.97 12.94
C SER A 16 -19.20 7.58 11.80
N VAL A 17 -18.11 8.21 12.20
CA VAL A 17 -17.07 8.81 11.36
C VAL A 17 -16.94 8.04 10.05
N SER A 18 -16.88 8.79 8.95
CA SER A 18 -16.43 8.27 7.66
C SER A 18 -15.08 7.62 7.89
N ALA A 19 -15.06 6.32 8.20
CA ALA A 19 -13.90 5.49 8.01
C ALA A 19 -13.67 5.61 6.52
N SER A 20 -12.64 6.38 6.13
CA SER A 20 -12.13 6.31 4.78
C SER A 20 -11.94 4.82 4.52
N ALA A 21 -12.77 4.27 3.63
CA ALA A 21 -12.72 2.87 3.28
C ALA A 21 -11.41 2.68 2.52
N GLN A 22 -10.33 2.48 3.26
CA GLN A 22 -9.09 1.97 2.73
C GLN A 22 -9.41 0.65 2.06
N VAL A 23 -8.80 0.42 0.91
CA VAL A 23 -9.08 -0.80 0.13
C VAL A 23 -8.64 -2.03 0.93
N ASP A 24 -7.58 -1.87 1.73
CA ASP A 24 -7.09 -2.89 2.64
C ASP A 24 -7.84 -2.84 3.98
N PRO A 25 -8.68 -3.85 4.29
CA PRO A 25 -9.39 -3.94 5.57
C PRO A 25 -8.51 -4.47 6.71
N ASP A 26 -7.29 -4.91 6.43
CA ASP A 26 -6.42 -5.58 7.40
C ASP A 26 -5.36 -4.62 7.97
N PRO A 27 -4.85 -4.89 9.18
CA PRO A 27 -3.72 -4.14 9.72
C PRO A 27 -2.42 -4.46 8.96
N ASP A 28 -1.47 -3.52 8.99
CA ASP A 28 -0.11 -3.72 8.48
C ASP A 28 -0.05 -4.04 6.97
N GLY A 29 -0.87 -3.35 6.18
CA GLY A 29 -0.80 -3.47 4.72
C GLY A 29 0.35 -2.64 4.15
N MET A 30 1.08 -3.17 3.17
CA MET A 30 2.01 -2.41 2.34
C MET A 30 1.63 -2.56 0.87
N GLY A 31 1.47 -1.45 0.16
CA GLY A 31 1.00 -1.48 -1.21
C GLY A 31 1.27 -0.20 -1.99
N ILE A 32 0.99 -0.28 -3.28
CA ILE A 32 1.11 0.84 -4.21
C ILE A 32 -0.28 1.40 -4.53
N TYR A 33 -0.40 2.72 -4.50
CA TYR A 33 -1.65 3.43 -4.71
C TYR A 33 -1.44 4.67 -5.58
N PHE A 34 -2.52 5.16 -6.19
CA PHE A 34 -2.54 6.37 -7.03
C PHE A 34 -3.11 7.59 -6.28
N ASP A 35 -3.43 7.43 -5.00
CA ASP A 35 -3.83 8.49 -4.06
C ASP A 35 -3.19 8.28 -2.68
N MET A 36 -3.04 9.35 -1.91
CA MET A 36 -2.46 9.26 -0.55
C MET A 36 -3.43 8.67 0.49
N GLY A 37 -4.70 8.47 0.14
CA GLY A 37 -5.70 7.86 1.01
C GLY A 37 -5.69 6.33 0.98
N ALA A 38 -4.87 5.72 0.11
CA ALA A 38 -4.87 4.28 -0.15
C ALA A 38 -6.24 3.75 -0.59
N THR A 39 -6.94 4.52 -1.43
CA THR A 39 -8.29 4.20 -1.92
C THR A 39 -8.31 3.78 -3.38
N GLN A 40 -7.27 4.11 -4.14
CA GLN A 40 -7.17 3.91 -5.57
C GLN A 40 -5.93 3.09 -5.92
N PHE A 41 -6.13 1.81 -6.24
CA PHE A 41 -5.08 0.91 -6.75
C PHE A 41 -5.23 0.64 -8.25
N ASN A 42 -6.27 1.16 -8.89
CA ASN A 42 -6.47 1.08 -10.33
C ASN A 42 -6.83 2.46 -10.88
N VAL A 43 -6.21 2.84 -12.00
CA VAL A 43 -6.45 4.13 -12.64
C VAL A 43 -6.50 4.00 -14.16
N ALA A 44 -7.45 4.71 -14.76
CA ALA A 44 -7.46 4.94 -16.20
C ALA A 44 -6.63 6.19 -16.51
N TYR A 45 -5.57 6.02 -17.29
CA TYR A 45 -4.71 7.11 -17.73
C TYR A 45 -5.17 7.56 -19.11
N THR A 46 -5.85 8.70 -19.18
CA THR A 46 -6.66 9.10 -20.35
C THR A 46 -6.09 10.26 -21.15
N LEU A 47 -5.14 11.01 -20.58
CA LEU A 47 -4.54 12.18 -21.20
C LEU A 47 -3.04 11.95 -21.45
N PRO A 48 -2.50 12.40 -22.60
CA PRO A 48 -1.08 12.24 -22.90
C PRO A 48 -0.24 13.16 -22.00
N PHE A 49 0.87 12.63 -21.50
CA PHE A 49 1.89 13.33 -20.70
C PHE A 49 1.34 14.07 -19.47
N THR A 50 0.21 13.63 -18.92
CA THR A 50 -0.24 14.13 -17.62
C THR A 50 0.54 13.44 -16.50
N PRO A 51 0.99 14.16 -15.45
CA PRO A 51 1.66 13.49 -14.33
C PRO A 51 0.77 12.44 -13.70
N LEU A 52 1.24 11.19 -13.61
CA LEU A 52 0.64 10.16 -12.78
C LEU A 52 1.50 9.97 -11.54
N ASN A 53 0.95 10.30 -10.38
CA ASN A 53 1.63 10.06 -9.11
C ASN A 53 1.30 8.65 -8.61
N VAL A 54 2.34 7.97 -8.14
CA VAL A 54 2.30 6.62 -7.59
C VAL A 54 2.92 6.70 -6.20
N TYR A 55 2.29 6.07 -5.22
CA TYR A 55 2.69 6.15 -3.83
C TYR A 55 2.88 4.73 -3.27
N LEU A 56 4.03 4.48 -2.64
CA LEU A 56 4.22 3.32 -1.78
C LEU A 56 3.75 3.71 -0.38
N LEU A 57 2.73 3.02 0.12
CA LEU A 57 2.06 3.34 1.38
C LEU A 57 2.05 2.14 2.32
N ILE A 58 2.15 2.41 3.61
CA ILE A 58 1.71 1.50 4.67
C ILE A 58 0.31 1.92 5.11
N THR A 59 -0.60 0.97 5.19
CA THR A 59 -1.98 1.15 5.67
C THR A 59 -2.16 0.48 7.02
N ARG A 60 -2.80 1.20 7.95
CA ARG A 60 -3.14 0.73 9.30
C ARG A 60 -1.96 0.05 10.02
N PRO A 61 -0.81 0.74 10.15
CA PRO A 61 0.30 0.20 10.94
C PRO A 61 -0.17 -0.05 12.38
N SER A 62 0.11 -1.23 12.91
CA SER A 62 -0.15 -1.60 14.30
C SER A 62 0.76 -0.87 15.30
N GLY A 63 1.89 -0.33 14.83
CA GLY A 63 2.82 0.47 15.63
C GLY A 63 2.59 1.99 15.58
N ASP A 64 3.07 2.69 16.61
CA ASP A 64 2.92 4.16 16.76
C ASP A 64 3.82 5.00 15.83
N SER A 65 4.72 4.38 15.06
CA SER A 65 5.60 5.06 14.10
C SER A 65 6.25 4.04 13.18
N VAL A 66 6.75 4.48 12.02
CA VAL A 66 7.60 3.63 11.15
C VAL A 66 9.01 4.18 11.17
N ARG A 67 9.96 3.39 11.69
CA ARG A 67 11.38 3.78 11.83
C ARG A 67 12.23 3.29 10.68
N ALA A 68 11.92 2.10 10.20
CA ALA A 68 12.59 1.44 9.09
C ALA A 68 11.58 0.56 8.35
N TRP A 69 11.84 0.27 7.09
CA TRP A 69 11.02 -0.59 6.25
C TRP A 69 11.87 -1.24 5.16
N GLU A 70 11.40 -2.38 4.67
CA GLU A 70 12.01 -3.01 3.51
C GLU A 70 10.94 -3.56 2.57
N CYS A 71 11.17 -3.42 1.27
CA CYS A 71 10.41 -4.11 0.23
C CYS A 71 11.12 -4.06 -1.12
N THR A 72 10.76 -4.96 -2.01
CA THR A 72 11.02 -4.87 -3.44
C THR A 72 9.78 -4.41 -4.18
N ILE A 73 9.93 -3.44 -5.08
CA ILE A 73 8.89 -3.04 -6.02
C ILE A 73 9.15 -3.69 -7.36
N VAL A 74 8.27 -4.60 -7.79
CA VAL A 74 8.32 -5.13 -9.15
C VAL A 74 7.36 -4.35 -10.03
N GLU A 75 7.92 -3.64 -10.99
CA GLU A 75 7.19 -2.81 -11.92
C GLU A 75 7.31 -3.35 -13.35
N GLU A 76 6.17 -3.62 -13.97
CA GLU A 76 6.07 -3.92 -15.39
C GLU A 76 5.27 -2.79 -16.03
N ASN A 77 5.97 -1.85 -16.69
CA ASN A 77 5.37 -0.67 -17.29
C ASN A 77 5.79 -0.53 -18.77
N ASN A 78 5.01 0.23 -19.54
CA ASN A 78 5.41 0.75 -20.86
C ASN A 78 5.30 2.29 -20.91
N PHE A 79 5.46 2.94 -19.77
CA PHE A 79 5.37 4.40 -19.67
C PHE A 79 6.55 5.05 -20.40
N THR A 80 6.29 6.14 -21.13
CA THR A 80 7.30 6.85 -21.92
C THR A 80 8.39 7.46 -21.03
N VAL A 81 7.99 7.99 -19.87
CA VAL A 81 8.88 8.47 -18.83
C VAL A 81 8.53 7.72 -17.55
N PRO A 82 9.28 6.67 -17.19
CA PRO A 82 8.93 5.82 -16.06
C PRO A 82 9.08 6.53 -14.71
N GLY A 83 9.94 7.56 -14.59
CA GLY A 83 10.21 8.25 -13.33
C GLY A 83 11.14 7.47 -12.39
N THR A 84 11.48 8.07 -11.25
CA THR A 84 12.31 7.47 -10.20
C THR A 84 11.57 7.55 -8.86
N TRP A 85 11.72 6.52 -8.03
CA TRP A 85 11.19 6.53 -6.66
C TRP A 85 11.94 7.56 -5.80
N VAL A 86 11.18 8.37 -5.06
CA VAL A 86 11.66 9.38 -4.14
C VAL A 86 11.19 8.98 -2.74
N LEU A 87 12.14 8.71 -1.85
CA LEU A 87 11.88 8.33 -0.47
C LEU A 87 11.27 9.51 0.31
N ASN A 88 10.33 9.22 1.19
CA ASN A 88 9.78 10.17 2.15
C ASN A 88 10.57 10.14 3.47
N GLY A 89 11.88 10.36 3.38
CA GLY A 89 12.78 10.21 4.51
C GLY A 89 13.46 8.83 4.57
N GLY A 90 14.43 8.75 5.47
CA GLY A 90 15.36 7.61 5.57
C GLY A 90 16.44 7.63 4.49
N LEU A 91 17.42 6.77 4.68
CA LEU A 91 18.41 6.39 3.67
C LEU A 91 18.12 4.94 3.28
N ASP A 92 18.00 4.72 1.97
CA ASP A 92 18.04 3.39 1.38
C ASP A 92 19.50 2.91 1.32
N VAL A 93 19.76 1.73 1.85
CA VAL A 93 21.09 1.13 1.90
C VAL A 93 21.26 -0.02 0.90
N ASP A 94 20.23 -0.35 0.15
CA ASP A 94 20.35 -1.27 -0.98
C ASP A 94 20.89 -0.53 -2.22
N ASN A 95 21.55 -1.28 -3.10
CA ASN A 95 22.07 -0.75 -4.36
C ASN A 95 21.16 -1.10 -5.55
N ASP A 96 20.23 -2.04 -5.40
CA ASP A 96 19.24 -2.32 -6.43
C ASP A 96 18.19 -1.19 -6.47
N PRO A 97 17.89 -0.61 -7.63
CA PRO A 97 16.95 0.52 -7.72
C PRO A 97 15.50 0.18 -7.35
N MET A 98 15.16 -1.11 -7.25
CA MET A 98 13.82 -1.60 -6.93
C MET A 98 13.74 -2.27 -5.56
N ASP A 99 14.87 -2.57 -4.93
CA ASP A 99 14.92 -3.05 -3.55
C ASP A 99 15.15 -1.85 -2.63
N PHE A 100 14.33 -1.76 -1.60
CA PHE A 100 14.39 -0.70 -0.62
C PHE A 100 14.68 -1.31 0.73
N VAL A 101 15.78 -0.91 1.35
CA VAL A 101 16.11 -1.24 2.73
C VAL A 101 16.36 0.09 3.45
N VAL A 102 15.31 0.64 4.04
CA VAL A 102 15.28 2.04 4.49
C VAL A 102 15.17 2.11 6.01
N GLY A 103 15.96 2.97 6.65
CA GLY A 103 15.81 3.21 8.09
C GLY A 103 16.94 4.00 8.76
N ASN A 104 18.04 4.25 8.05
CA ASN A 104 19.16 5.01 8.61
C ASN A 104 18.95 6.52 8.42
N GLY A 105 19.35 7.32 9.41
CA GLY A 105 19.57 8.77 9.24
C GLY A 105 18.34 9.70 9.22
N ALA A 106 17.12 9.21 9.47
CA ALA A 106 15.92 10.05 9.50
C ALA A 106 15.07 9.87 10.77
N ALA A 107 14.25 10.88 11.05
CA ALA A 107 13.22 10.77 12.06
C ALA A 107 12.19 9.70 11.65
N PRO A 108 11.63 8.93 12.59
CA PRO A 108 10.54 8.00 12.30
C PRO A 108 9.36 8.72 11.65
N HIS A 109 8.68 8.05 10.72
CA HIS A 109 7.41 8.52 10.22
C HIS A 109 6.40 8.59 11.39
N PRO A 110 5.63 9.69 11.51
CA PRO A 110 4.65 9.84 12.58
C PRO A 110 3.52 8.82 12.44
N ALA A 111 2.88 8.48 13.56
CA ALA A 111 1.69 7.64 13.58
C ALA A 111 0.59 8.22 12.68
N ALA A 112 0.12 7.43 11.71
CA ALA A 112 -0.99 7.79 10.85
C ALA A 112 -1.67 6.52 10.30
N PRO A 113 -2.97 6.57 9.96
CA PRO A 113 -3.67 5.44 9.37
C PRO A 113 -3.14 5.08 7.96
N VAL A 114 -2.48 6.02 7.29
CA VAL A 114 -1.72 5.82 6.05
C VAL A 114 -0.40 6.54 6.19
N ILE A 115 0.71 5.84 5.95
CA ILE A 115 2.06 6.40 5.97
C ILE A 115 2.65 6.27 4.56
N MET A 116 3.04 7.41 3.97
CA MET A 116 3.76 7.42 2.70
C MET A 116 5.24 7.13 2.92
N LEU A 117 5.74 6.09 2.26
CA LEU A 117 7.14 5.66 2.33
C LEU A 117 7.97 6.21 1.16
N ALA A 118 7.42 6.13 -0.05
CA ALA A 118 8.05 6.62 -1.25
C ALA A 118 6.98 7.06 -2.26
N SER A 119 7.39 7.89 -3.22
CA SER A 119 6.53 8.33 -4.31
C SER A 119 7.27 8.33 -5.63
N LYS A 120 6.54 8.23 -6.73
CA LYS A 120 7.07 8.26 -8.08
C LYS A 120 6.09 9.03 -8.96
N THR A 121 6.61 9.85 -9.87
CA THR A 121 5.78 10.51 -10.89
C THR A 121 6.17 9.99 -12.26
N MET A 122 5.19 9.51 -13.01
CA MET A 122 5.35 8.94 -14.34
C MET A 122 4.61 9.75 -15.39
N PHE A 123 5.05 9.66 -16.64
CA PHE A 123 4.38 10.27 -17.79
C PHE A 123 4.28 9.27 -18.95
N GLY A 124 3.14 9.21 -19.60
CA GLY A 124 2.89 8.25 -20.66
C GLY A 124 1.88 8.74 -21.69
N MET A 125 1.37 7.81 -22.47
CA MET A 125 0.27 8.02 -23.42
C MET A 125 -1.01 7.39 -22.86
N PRO A 126 -2.20 7.71 -23.41
CA PRO A 126 -3.44 7.06 -22.98
C PRO A 126 -3.46 5.53 -23.17
N THR A 127 -2.53 4.99 -23.98
CA THR A 127 -2.32 3.54 -24.17
C THR A 127 -1.24 2.97 -23.24
N SER A 128 -0.61 3.78 -22.40
CA SER A 128 0.39 3.30 -21.45
C SER A 128 -0.29 2.47 -20.37
N THR A 129 0.34 1.36 -20.04
CA THR A 129 -0.05 0.36 -19.06
C THR A 129 1.07 0.21 -18.03
N ALA A 130 0.70 -0.07 -16.80
CA ALA A 130 1.65 -0.47 -15.77
C ALA A 130 0.99 -1.44 -14.80
N THR A 131 1.77 -2.38 -14.28
CA THR A 131 1.41 -3.19 -13.12
C THR A 131 2.51 -3.12 -12.08
N PHE A 132 2.10 -3.07 -10.82
CA PHE A 132 2.99 -2.95 -9.68
C PHE A 132 2.76 -4.08 -8.70
N ARG A 133 3.84 -4.58 -8.11
CA ARG A 133 3.83 -5.57 -7.03
C ARG A 133 4.80 -5.14 -5.95
N VAL A 134 4.42 -5.33 -4.70
CA VAL A 134 5.29 -5.21 -3.54
C VAL A 134 5.61 -6.60 -3.02
N LYS A 135 6.88 -6.89 -2.81
CA LYS A 135 7.42 -8.16 -2.28
C LYS A 135 8.46 -7.87 -1.19
N GLY A 136 8.91 -8.88 -0.44
CA GLY A 136 10.10 -8.73 0.39
C GLY A 136 11.38 -8.75 -0.45
N VAL A 137 12.44 -8.17 0.11
CA VAL A 137 13.76 -8.09 -0.53
C VAL A 137 14.37 -9.48 -0.66
N ALA A 138 14.85 -9.83 -1.85
CA ALA A 138 15.36 -11.16 -2.13
C ALA A 138 16.59 -11.48 -1.27
N GLY A 139 16.54 -12.58 -0.51
CA GLY A 139 17.63 -12.99 0.37
C GLY A 139 17.67 -12.25 1.71
N SER A 140 16.79 -11.26 1.93
CA SER A 140 16.60 -10.69 3.25
C SER A 140 16.02 -11.72 4.22
N VAL A 141 16.45 -11.62 5.47
CA VAL A 141 15.98 -12.43 6.60
C VAL A 141 15.29 -11.57 7.67
N SER A 142 15.10 -10.28 7.41
CA SER A 142 14.48 -9.35 8.35
C SER A 142 13.03 -9.73 8.65
N PHE A 143 12.28 -10.14 7.63
CA PHE A 143 10.86 -10.48 7.75
C PHE A 143 10.61 -11.96 7.38
N PRO A 144 9.89 -12.72 8.21
CA PRO A 144 9.56 -14.11 7.93
C PRO A 144 8.88 -14.29 6.56
N GLY A 145 9.22 -15.36 5.84
CA GLY A 145 8.57 -15.70 4.58
C GLY A 145 8.92 -14.79 3.39
N GLY A 146 9.92 -13.91 3.51
CA GLY A 146 10.31 -13.00 2.43
C GLY A 146 9.22 -11.97 2.10
N GLN A 147 8.47 -11.56 3.12
CA GLN A 147 7.43 -10.54 3.02
C GLN A 147 8.04 -9.14 3.08
N PRO A 148 7.40 -8.12 2.48
CA PRO A 148 7.73 -6.75 2.81
C PRO A 148 7.43 -6.48 4.29
N GLY A 149 7.99 -5.43 4.86
CA GLY A 149 7.73 -5.15 6.27
C GLY A 149 8.30 -3.85 6.77
N TYR A 150 7.99 -3.56 8.03
CA TYR A 150 8.50 -2.36 8.70
C TYR A 150 8.84 -2.61 10.18
N VAL A 151 9.55 -1.65 10.76
CA VAL A 151 9.98 -1.67 12.16
C VAL A 151 9.44 -0.41 12.83
N HIS A 152 8.59 -0.59 13.85
CA HIS A 152 8.10 0.51 14.69
C HIS A 152 8.93 0.68 15.97
N THR A 153 9.40 -0.44 16.53
CA THR A 153 10.29 -0.49 17.70
C THR A 153 11.53 -1.27 17.31
N LEU A 154 12.73 -0.76 17.62
CA LEU A 154 13.98 -1.44 17.30
C LEU A 154 13.98 -2.89 17.84
N GLY A 155 14.23 -3.85 16.96
CA GLY A 155 14.18 -5.28 17.27
C GLY A 155 12.82 -5.95 17.09
N PHE A 156 11.77 -5.21 16.71
CA PHE A 156 10.43 -5.72 16.45
C PHE A 156 10.03 -5.50 15.00
N ASN A 157 10.26 -6.54 14.19
CA ASN A 157 9.96 -6.55 12.77
C ASN A 157 8.48 -6.94 12.57
N THR A 158 7.73 -6.07 11.91
CA THR A 158 6.31 -6.26 11.60
C THR A 158 6.19 -6.62 10.11
N PRO A 159 5.94 -7.90 9.77
CA PRO A 159 5.71 -8.28 8.39
C PRO A 159 4.43 -7.64 7.88
N CYS A 160 4.46 -7.13 6.66
CA CYS A 160 3.29 -6.54 6.03
C CYS A 160 2.53 -7.57 5.21
N GLN A 161 1.21 -7.42 5.23
CA GLN A 161 0.35 -8.05 4.23
C GLN A 161 0.40 -7.23 2.94
N VAL A 162 0.09 -7.91 1.83
CA VAL A 162 -0.08 -7.26 0.53
C VAL A 162 -1.54 -7.34 0.12
N LEU A 163 -2.01 -6.31 -0.56
CA LEU A 163 -3.42 -6.07 -0.87
C LEU A 163 -4.16 -7.27 -1.51
N THR A 164 -3.44 -8.06 -2.31
CA THR A 164 -3.97 -9.21 -3.08
C THR A 164 -3.88 -10.55 -2.35
N GLY A 165 -3.19 -10.62 -1.20
CA GLY A 165 -2.80 -11.87 -0.54
C GLY A 165 -1.74 -12.70 -1.29
N ASP A 166 -1.59 -12.51 -2.60
CA ASP A 166 -0.54 -13.09 -3.44
C ASP A 166 0.48 -12.02 -3.86
N MET A 167 1.72 -12.14 -3.37
CA MET A 167 2.84 -11.27 -3.71
C MET A 167 3.20 -11.28 -5.21
N ASN A 168 2.81 -12.33 -5.96
CA ASN A 168 3.09 -12.44 -7.38
C ASN A 168 2.02 -11.81 -8.27
N ALA A 169 0.82 -11.56 -7.73
CA ALA A 169 -0.27 -10.90 -8.44
C ALA A 169 -0.07 -9.37 -8.46
N PRO A 170 -0.42 -8.68 -9.57
CA PRO A 170 -0.46 -7.21 -9.62
C PRO A 170 -1.36 -6.62 -8.52
N GLN A 171 -0.79 -5.74 -7.70
CA GLN A 171 -1.49 -5.05 -6.61
C GLN A 171 -2.03 -3.69 -7.03
N ALA A 172 -1.39 -3.03 -8.00
CA ALA A 172 -1.87 -1.80 -8.59
C ALA A 172 -1.65 -1.74 -10.10
N CYS A 173 -2.56 -1.07 -10.82
CA CYS A 173 -2.56 -1.08 -12.29
C CYS A 173 -2.96 0.24 -12.93
N VAL A 174 -2.41 0.46 -14.11
CA VAL A 174 -2.80 1.55 -15.02
C VAL A 174 -3.29 0.96 -16.33
N ASN A 175 -4.49 1.36 -16.77
CA ASN A 175 -5.10 0.94 -18.05
C ASN A 175 -5.18 -0.58 -18.28
N VAL A 176 -5.03 -1.38 -17.23
CA VAL A 176 -5.22 -2.83 -17.22
C VAL A 176 -5.96 -3.21 -15.94
N ASN A 177 -6.59 -4.38 -15.95
CA ASN A 177 -7.35 -4.85 -14.79
C ASN A 177 -6.42 -5.59 -13.82
N CYS A 178 -6.32 -5.10 -12.58
CA CYS A 178 -5.96 -5.95 -11.45
C CYS A 178 -7.23 -6.43 -10.78
N VAL A 179 -7.29 -7.74 -10.53
CA VAL A 179 -8.24 -8.28 -9.56
C VAL A 179 -7.54 -8.21 -8.21
N VAL A 180 -7.91 -7.23 -7.41
CA VAL A 180 -7.55 -7.24 -5.99
C VAL A 180 -8.57 -8.11 -5.28
N VAL A 181 -8.15 -9.31 -4.91
CA VAL A 181 -8.91 -10.14 -3.97
C VAL A 181 -8.45 -9.67 -2.58
N ALA A 182 -9.38 -9.11 -1.80
CA ALA A 182 -9.07 -8.78 -0.40
C ALA A 182 -8.50 -10.03 0.28
N ASN A 183 -7.46 -9.84 1.10
CA ASN A 183 -6.85 -10.93 1.84
C ASN A 183 -7.89 -11.45 2.84
N GLU A 184 -8.64 -12.51 2.50
CA GLU A 184 -9.67 -13.03 3.40
C GLU A 184 -9.00 -13.77 4.55
N ASP A 185 -8.65 -13.05 5.62
CA ASP A 185 -8.35 -13.65 6.92
C ASP A 185 -9.62 -14.34 7.43
N MET A 186 -9.63 -15.67 7.31
CA MET A 186 -10.62 -16.66 7.77
C MET A 186 -11.69 -17.15 6.76
N SER A 187 -11.39 -18.34 6.24
CA SER A 187 -12.32 -19.43 5.87
C SER A 187 -13.14 -19.26 4.57
N TRP A 188 -13.00 -20.27 3.69
CA TRP A 188 -13.86 -20.61 2.54
C TRP A 188 -13.48 -20.12 1.13
N SER A 189 -12.39 -19.39 0.92
CA SER A 189 -12.07 -18.81 -0.42
C SER A 189 -11.82 -19.84 -1.55
N ASN A 190 -11.44 -21.08 -1.25
CA ASN A 190 -11.40 -22.16 -2.25
C ASN A 190 -12.78 -22.56 -2.80
N VAL A 191 -13.89 -22.08 -2.22
CA VAL A 191 -15.26 -22.43 -2.64
C VAL A 191 -15.93 -21.33 -3.46
N LYS A 192 -15.45 -20.08 -3.39
CA LYS A 192 -16.06 -18.94 -4.13
C LYS A 192 -15.37 -18.55 -5.42
N ALA A 193 -14.11 -18.96 -5.65
CA ALA A 193 -13.43 -18.74 -6.94
C ALA A 193 -13.96 -19.63 -8.10
N LEU A 194 -15.03 -20.41 -7.88
CA LEU A 194 -15.66 -21.31 -8.85
C LEU A 194 -17.06 -20.86 -9.32
N TYR A 195 -17.52 -19.66 -8.94
CA TYR A 195 -18.79 -19.09 -9.43
C TYR A 195 -18.62 -17.64 -9.90
#